data_AF-A0A8J5ZDH7-F1
#
_entry.id   AF-A0A8J5ZDH7-F1
#
_cell.length_a   1.000
_cell.length_b   1.000
_cell.length_c   1.000
_cell.angle_alpha   90.00
_cell.angle_beta   90.00
_cell.angle_gamma   90.00
#
_symmetry.space_group_name_H-M   'P 1'
#
loop_
_entity.id
_entity.type
_entity.pdbx_description
1 polymer ?
#
loop_
_entity_poly.entity_id
_entity_poly.type
_entity_poly.pdbx_seq_one_letter_code
_entity_poly.pdbx_strand_id
1 'polypeptide(L)' 'MKMAPSLVRLYEQMPEPKYVIAMGACTITGGMFSIDSYSTIRGVDKLFLWMSICRAVPLNRGSYRCYNKTS' A
#
# COMPACT_ATOMS: atom_id res chain seq x y z
N MET A 1 12.94 7.55 -3.68
CA MET A 1 11.82 7.62 -2.71
C MET A 1 11.41 9.07 -2.44
N LYS A 2 10.85 9.78 -3.44
CA LYS A 2 10.47 11.20 -3.29
C LYS A 2 9.13 11.37 -2.56
N MET A 3 8.21 10.40 -2.72
CA MET A 3 6.82 10.50 -2.25
C MET A 3 6.58 9.91 -0.84
N ALA A 4 7.53 9.16 -0.29
CA ALA A 4 7.42 8.56 1.04
C ALA A 4 7.05 9.56 2.15
N PRO A 5 7.75 10.69 2.33
CA PRO A 5 7.46 11.61 3.44
C PRO A 5 6.10 12.29 3.30
N SER A 6 5.65 12.57 2.08
CA SER A 6 4.33 13.16 1.85
C SER A 6 3.20 12.20 2.22
N LEU A 7 3.36 10.91 1.96
CA LEU A 7 2.38 9.89 2.35
C LEU A 7 2.27 9.74 3.87
N VAL A 8 3.40 9.81 4.58
CA VAL A 8 3.41 9.77 6.05
C VAL A 8 2.67 10.97 6.63
N ARG A 9 2.91 12.19 6.11
CA ARG A 9 2.19 13.38 6.58
C ARG A 9 0.69 13.30 6.35
N LEU A 10 0.27 12.84 5.16
CA LEU A 10 -1.15 12.63 4.87
C LEU A 10 -1.78 11.64 5.85
N TYR A 11 -1.01 10.60 6.21
CA TYR A 11 -1.44 9.58 7.15
C TYR A 11 -1.56 10.07 8.59
N GLU A 12 -0.67 10.97 9.01
CA GLU A 12 -0.72 11.62 10.32
C GLU A 12 -1.94 12.54 10.46
N GLN A 13 -2.38 13.14 9.35
CA GLN A 13 -3.54 14.03 9.31
C GLN A 13 -4.89 13.31 9.33
N MET A 14 -4.94 11.97 9.19
CA MET A 14 -6.20 11.23 9.22
C MET A 14 -6.68 10.94 10.66
N PRO A 15 -7.99 11.12 10.96
CA PRO A 15 -8.57 10.75 12.25
C PRO A 15 -8.61 9.22 12.45
N GLU A 16 -8.67 8.77 13.70
CA GLU A 16 -8.82 7.35 14.04
C GLU A 16 -10.27 6.90 13.73
N PRO A 17 -10.53 5.72 13.12
CA PRO A 17 -9.63 4.62 12.74
C PRO A 17 -8.98 4.79 11.36
N LYS A 18 -7.69 4.48 11.27
CA LYS A 18 -6.92 4.65 10.04
C LYS A 18 -6.97 3.37 9.19
N TYR A 19 -7.30 3.51 7.91
CA TYR A 19 -7.30 2.43 6.92
C TYR A 19 -6.62 2.85 5.63
N VAL A 20 -5.90 1.93 5.00
CA VAL A 20 -5.26 2.16 3.70
C VAL A 20 -5.55 0.97 2.78
N ILE A 21 -6.08 1.28 1.60
CA ILE A 21 -6.30 0.30 0.54
C ILE A 21 -5.10 0.34 -0.39
N ALA A 22 -4.37 -0.77 -0.47
CA ALA A 22 -3.27 -0.91 -1.41
C ALA A 22 -3.79 -1.55 -2.71
N MET A 23 -3.81 -0.75 -3.78
CA MET A 23 -4.24 -1.20 -5.11
C MET A 23 -3.05 -1.49 -6.01
N GLY A 24 -3.10 -2.64 -6.69
CA GLY A 24 -2.12 -3.05 -7.69
C GLY A 24 -0.80 -3.60 -7.11
N ALA A 25 -0.13 -4.43 -7.92
CA ALA A 25 1.10 -5.13 -7.53
C ALA A 25 2.23 -4.19 -7.08
N CYS A 26 2.34 -3.02 -7.68
CA CYS A 26 3.36 -2.02 -7.38
C CYS A 26 3.27 -1.49 -5.94
N THR A 27 2.05 -1.32 -5.43
CA THR A 27 1.82 -0.76 -4.09
C THR A 27 1.93 -1.82 -3.00
N ILE A 28 1.48 -3.06 -3.29
CA ILE A 28 1.47 -4.16 -2.31
C ILE A 28 2.87 -4.77 -2.10
N THR A 29 3.64 -4.99 -3.16
CA THR A 29 4.94 -5.71 -3.09
C THR A 29 6.08 -4.98 -3.79
N GLY A 30 5.81 -3.83 -4.42
CA GLY A 30 6.75 -3.16 -5.32
C GLY A 30 6.63 -3.61 -6.79
N GLY A 31 5.90 -4.70 -7.06
CA GLY A 31 5.62 -5.18 -8.41
C GLY A 31 6.89 -5.37 -9.24
N MET A 32 6.84 -4.94 -10.51
CA MET A 32 7.93 -5.02 -11.49
C MET A 32 9.18 -4.23 -11.08
N PHE A 33 9.05 -3.27 -10.15
CA PHE A 33 10.13 -2.39 -9.72
C PHE A 33 10.89 -2.93 -8.48
N SER A 34 10.48 -4.09 -7.95
CA SER A 34 11.02 -4.65 -6.71
C SER A 34 12.45 -5.17 -6.77
N ILE A 35 12.97 -5.48 -7.97
CA ILE A 35 14.31 -6.08 -8.18
C ILE A 35 15.34 -5.01 -8.58
N ASP A 36 15.00 -4.10 -9.50
CA ASP A 36 16.02 -3.24 -10.15
C ASP A 36 15.94 -1.75 -9.83
N SER A 37 15.01 -1.30 -8.99
CA SER A 37 14.81 0.14 -8.76
C SER A 37 15.13 0.60 -7.33
N TYR A 38 16.18 1.44 -7.22
CA TYR A 38 16.58 2.12 -5.98
C TYR A 38 15.64 3.28 -5.60
N SER A 39 14.83 3.75 -6.56
CA SER A 39 13.98 4.91 -6.40
C SER A 39 12.62 4.58 -5.80
N THR A 40 12.19 3.31 -5.83
CA THR A 40 10.86 2.85 -5.39
C THR A 40 10.90 2.15 -4.04
N ILE A 41 9.74 2.04 -3.40
CA ILE A 41 9.58 1.43 -2.09
C ILE A 41 8.98 0.05 -2.31
N ARG A 42 9.63 -0.97 -1.75
CA ARG A 42 9.26 -2.38 -1.92
C ARG A 42 8.07 -2.74 -1.02
N GLY A 43 6.90 -2.20 -1.35
CA GLY A 43 5.63 -2.40 -0.66
C GLY A 43 5.31 -1.34 0.41
N VAL A 44 4.03 -1.00 0.53
CA VAL A 44 3.50 -0.05 1.53
C VAL A 44 3.51 -0.63 2.96
N ASP A 45 3.51 -1.96 3.11
CA ASP A 45 3.71 -2.67 4.39
C ASP A 45 4.96 -2.17 5.15
N LYS A 46 6.01 -1.74 4.43
CA LYS A 46 7.27 -1.27 5.06
C LYS A 46 7.19 0.16 5.57
N LEU A 47 6.24 0.95 5.09
CA LEU A 47 6.02 2.32 5.54
C LEU A 47 4.99 2.37 6.67
N PHE A 48 3.98 1.49 6.62
CA PHE A 48 2.87 1.49 7.55
C PHE A 48 2.70 0.08 8.14
N LEU A 49 3.50 -0.23 9.16
CA LEU A 49 3.60 -1.56 9.81
C LEU A 49 2.42 -1.89 10.75
N TRP A 50 1.71 -0.89 11.27
CA TRP A 50 0.75 -1.03 12.37
C TRP A 50 -0.73 -1.01 11.95
N MET A 51 -1.02 -1.17 10.66
CA MET A 51 -2.36 -0.88 10.15
C MET A 51 -2.92 -1.99 9.26
N SER A 52 -4.24 -2.16 9.33
CA SER A 52 -5.05 -3.03 8.49
C SER A 52 -4.98 -2.60 7.01
N ILE A 53 -4.03 -3.16 6.26
CA ILE A 53 -3.93 -2.98 4.81
C ILE A 53 -4.92 -3.91 4.14
N CYS A 54 -5.88 -3.33 3.42
CA CYS A 54 -6.74 -4.07 2.49
C CYS A 54 -6.01 -4.18 1.15
N ARG A 55 -5.57 -5.39 0.78
CA ARG A 55 -5.04 -5.63 -0.56
C ARG A 55 -6.20 -5.79 -1.54
N ALA A 56 -6.31 -4.86 -2.47
CA ALA A 56 -7.28 -4.92 -3.56
C ALA A 56 -6.64 -5.65 -4.75
N VAL A 57 -7.13 -6.87 -5.03
CA VAL A 57 -6.76 -7.63 -6.23
C VAL A 57 -7.84 -7.41 -7.29
N PRO A 58 -7.47 -7.12 -8.55
CA PRO A 58 -8.45 -7.03 -9.64
C PRO A 58 -9.06 -8.43 -9.90
N LEU A 59 -10.36 -8.57 -9.69
CA LEU A 59 -11.14 -9.68 -10.23
C LEU A 59 -11.76 -9.25 -11.56
N ASN A 60 -11.81 -10.18 -12.51
CA ASN A 60 -12.34 -9.97 -13.85
C ASN A 60 -13.71 -9.26 -13.77
N ARG A 61 -13.84 -8.12 -14.49
CA ARG A 61 -14.98 -7.15 -14.47
C ARG A 61 -15.06 -6.23 -13.24
N GLY A 62 -14.15 -5.24 -13.17
CA GLY A 62 -14.34 -4.02 -12.36
C GLY A 62 -14.52 -4.22 -10.85
N SER A 63 -14.30 -5.44 -10.35
CA SER A 63 -14.58 -5.82 -8.97
C SER A 63 -13.24 -5.96 -8.24
N TYR A 64 -13.04 -5.15 -7.20
CA TYR A 64 -11.89 -5.28 -6.31
C TYR A 64 -12.31 -6.15 -5.12
N ARG A 65 -11.56 -7.22 -4.84
CA ARG A 65 -11.73 -7.95 -3.58
C ARG A 65 -10.69 -7.44 -2.59
N CYS A 66 -11.17 -6.83 -1.52
CA CYS A 66 -10.36 -6.42 -0.38
C CYS A 66 -10.19 -7.61 0.54
N TYR A 67 -8.96 -8.12 0.65
CA TYR A 67 -8.60 -9.06 1.71
C TYR A 67 -7.98 -8.29 2.87
N ASN A 68 -8.55 -8.42 4.06
CA ASN A 68 -7.98 -7.83 5.27
C ASN A 68 -6.74 -8.65 5.67
N LYS A 69 -5.57 -8.03 5.69
CA LYS A 69 -4.33 -8.66 6.15
C LYS A 69 -4.13 -8.33 7.63
N THR A 70 -4.85 -9.03 8.51
CA THR A 70 -4.49 -9.11 9.94
C THR A 70 -3.61 -10.33 10.14
N SER A 71 -2.29 -10.17 10.02
CA SER A 71 -1.28 -11.12 10.50
C SER A 71 0.00 -10.37 10.82
#